data_AF-Q981L9-F1
#
_entry.id   AF-Q981L9-F1
#
_cell.length_a   1.000
_cell.length_b   1.000
_cell.length_c   1.000
_cell.angle_alpha   90.00
_cell.angle_beta   90.00
_cell.angle_gamma   90.00
#
_symmetry.space_group_name_H-M   'P 1'
#
loop_
_entity.id
_entity.type
_entity.pdbx_description
1 polymer ?
#
loop_
_entity_poly.entity_id
_entity_poly.type
_entity_poly.pdbx_seq_one_letter_code
_entity_poly.pdbx_strand_id
1 'polypeptide(L)'
;MSTLKGVDPNGSQRAWDLYVNSRFVETKNPGRALVLASGTPITNTLGEMFSVQRYLGYEALLQRGLHEFDAWASTFGDVTTELELQPSCKYKPVTRFATFVNVPELIAMFRSFADVVMPQDLREYVKVPALSTGARQIITAKPSAAFKRYQMVLDARIKAIEERDRPAEPGDDILLSVITDGRHAAIDLRPPTS
;
A
#
# COMPACT_ATOMS: atom_id res chain seq x y z
N MET A 1 -18.51 15.28 4.18
CA MET A 1 -17.67 14.48 3.25
C MET A 1 -17.06 13.35 4.04
N SER A 2 -17.46 12.10 3.80
CA SER A 2 -16.89 10.94 4.47
C SER A 2 -15.45 10.75 4.03
N THR A 3 -14.50 10.79 4.96
CA THR A 3 -13.10 10.47 4.70
C THR A 3 -13.00 9.01 4.27
N LEU A 4 -12.63 8.78 3.01
CA LEU A 4 -12.49 7.43 2.49
C LEU A 4 -11.17 6.83 2.97
N LYS A 5 -11.24 5.71 3.69
CA LYS A 5 -10.05 5.15 4.35
C LYS A 5 -9.16 4.48 3.30
N GLY A 6 -7.88 4.88 3.27
CA GLY A 6 -6.91 4.44 2.25
C GLY A 6 -6.49 5.53 1.27
N VAL A 7 -7.10 6.71 1.33
CA VAL A 7 -6.66 7.92 0.61
C VAL A 7 -6.47 9.03 1.63
N ASP A 8 -5.27 9.61 1.67
CA ASP A 8 -5.01 10.81 2.45
C ASP A 8 -5.56 12.03 1.68
N PRO A 9 -6.52 12.79 2.22
CA PRO A 9 -7.04 14.00 1.58
C PRO A 9 -5.97 15.06 1.29
N ASN A 10 -4.87 15.06 2.07
CA ASN A 10 -3.75 15.97 1.86
C ASN A 10 -2.76 15.47 0.80
N GLY A 11 -2.90 14.22 0.36
CA GLY A 11 -2.00 13.57 -0.58
C GLY A 11 -0.57 13.43 -0.05
N SER A 12 0.36 13.13 -0.95
CA SER A 12 1.80 13.01 -0.63
C SER A 12 2.56 14.21 -1.15
N GLN A 13 3.22 14.95 -0.25
CA GLN A 13 4.08 16.08 -0.63
C GLN A 13 5.19 15.66 -1.59
N ARG A 14 5.80 14.49 -1.38
CA ARG A 14 6.82 13.95 -2.28
C ARG A 14 6.28 13.67 -3.68
N ALA A 15 5.04 13.17 -3.76
CA ALA A 15 4.38 12.92 -5.04
C ALA A 15 4.04 14.23 -5.76
N TRP A 16 3.66 15.26 -5.02
CA TRP A 16 3.41 16.60 -5.54
C TRP A 16 4.69 17.28 -6.04
N ASP A 17 5.77 17.24 -5.26
CA ASP A 17 7.06 17.84 -5.65
C ASP A 17 7.59 17.21 -6.94
N LEU A 18 7.50 15.88 -7.08
CA LEU A 18 7.88 15.19 -8.32
C LEU A 18 6.99 15.59 -9.49
N TYR A 19 5.68 15.76 -9.27
CA TYR A 19 4.78 16.27 -10.29
C TYR A 19 5.21 17.66 -10.78
N VAL A 20 5.41 18.60 -9.87
CA VAL A 20 5.77 19.99 -10.23
C VAL A 20 7.12 20.02 -10.95
N ASN A 21 8.11 19.29 -10.44
CA ASN A 21 9.43 19.21 -11.07
C ASN A 21 9.35 18.59 -12.47
N SER A 22 8.61 17.49 -12.66
CA SER A 22 8.43 16.89 -13.99
C SER A 22 7.74 17.84 -14.97
N ARG A 23 6.71 18.58 -14.53
CA ARG A 23 6.02 19.59 -15.37
C ARG A 23 6.95 20.75 -15.74
N PHE A 24 7.80 21.19 -14.82
CA PHE A 24 8.80 22.21 -15.14
C PHE A 24 9.81 21.72 -16.17
N VAL A 25 10.37 20.52 -16.00
CA VAL A 25 11.34 19.94 -16.95
C VAL A 25 10.71 19.72 -18.32
N GLU A 26 9.42 19.38 -18.39
CA GLU A 26 8.67 19.27 -19.66
C GLU A 26 8.68 20.58 -20.47
N THR A 27 8.69 21.75 -19.82
CA THR A 27 8.84 23.05 -20.51
C THR A 27 10.20 23.25 -21.15
N LYS A 28 11.22 22.50 -20.70
CA LYS A 28 12.61 22.58 -21.18
C LYS A 28 12.95 21.44 -22.14
N ASN A 29 12.38 20.26 -21.93
CA ASN A 29 12.62 19.04 -22.71
C ASN A 29 11.31 18.29 -22.99
N PRO A 30 10.49 18.79 -23.94
CA PRO A 30 9.19 18.20 -24.24
C PRO A 30 9.28 16.72 -24.64
N GLY A 31 8.38 15.89 -24.11
CA GLY A 31 8.27 14.46 -24.38
C GLY A 31 9.36 13.60 -23.72
N ARG A 32 10.32 14.19 -23.00
CA ARG A 32 11.43 13.47 -22.33
C ARG A 32 11.75 14.03 -20.95
N ALA A 33 10.76 14.60 -20.27
CA ALA A 33 10.98 15.19 -18.94
C ALA A 33 11.19 14.16 -17.82
N LEU A 34 10.61 12.96 -17.95
CA LEU A 34 10.64 11.94 -16.92
C LEU A 34 10.62 10.55 -17.53
N VAL A 35 11.54 9.70 -17.08
CA VAL A 35 11.55 8.26 -17.36
C VAL A 35 11.63 7.54 -16.02
N LEU A 36 10.73 6.58 -15.79
CA LEU A 36 10.66 5.79 -14.57
C LEU A 36 10.95 4.32 -14.91
N ALA A 37 11.67 3.65 -14.01
CA ALA A 37 11.91 2.21 -14.10
C ALA A 37 11.54 1.58 -12.75
N SER A 38 10.69 0.55 -12.79
CA SER A 38 10.27 -0.19 -11.60
C SER A 38 10.19 -1.68 -11.88
N GLY A 39 10.66 -2.49 -10.93
CA GLY A 39 10.51 -3.95 -10.98
C GLY A 39 9.13 -4.44 -10.54
N THR A 40 8.34 -3.58 -9.89
CA THR A 40 6.95 -3.85 -9.51
C THR A 40 6.14 -2.65 -9.98
N PRO A 41 5.32 -2.78 -11.04
CA PRO A 41 4.72 -1.61 -11.66
C PRO A 41 3.91 -0.79 -10.64
N ILE A 42 3.15 -1.44 -9.74
CA ILE A 42 2.29 -0.79 -8.74
C ILE A 42 2.12 -1.73 -7.54
N THR A 43 2.11 -1.20 -6.30
CA THR A 43 1.99 -2.00 -5.06
C THR A 43 0.55 -2.08 -4.52
N ASN A 44 -0.43 -2.04 -5.42
CA ASN A 44 -1.88 -2.14 -5.19
C ASN A 44 -2.57 -0.92 -4.56
N THR A 45 -1.98 0.28 -4.62
CA THR A 45 -2.72 1.49 -4.22
C THR A 45 -3.24 2.25 -5.45
N LEU A 46 -4.52 2.64 -5.41
CA LEU A 46 -5.15 3.51 -6.42
C LEU A 46 -4.36 4.82 -6.59
N GLY A 47 -3.89 5.37 -5.48
CA GLY A 47 -3.08 6.59 -5.46
C GLY A 47 -1.77 6.46 -6.24
N GLU A 48 -1.10 5.30 -6.18
CA GLU A 48 0.11 5.05 -6.99
C GLU A 48 -0.22 5.02 -8.48
N MET A 49 -1.25 4.26 -8.88
CA MET A 49 -1.68 4.18 -10.29
C MET A 49 -2.00 5.57 -10.84
N PHE A 50 -2.84 6.33 -10.13
CA PHE A 50 -3.19 7.68 -10.55
C PHE A 50 -1.97 8.59 -10.62
N SER A 51 -1.07 8.53 -9.63
CA SER A 51 0.14 9.36 -9.61
C SER A 51 1.02 9.08 -10.83
N VAL A 52 1.26 7.82 -11.16
CA VAL A 52 2.07 7.43 -12.34
C VAL A 52 1.40 7.88 -13.64
N GLN A 53 0.08 7.67 -13.79
CA GLN A 53 -0.66 8.16 -14.95
C GLN A 53 -0.62 9.69 -15.06
N ARG A 54 -0.69 10.40 -13.93
CA ARG A 54 -0.58 11.85 -13.89
C ARG A 54 0.83 12.36 -14.24
N TYR A 55 1.87 11.56 -13.98
CA TYR A 55 3.23 11.92 -14.38
C TYR A 55 3.48 11.68 -15.86
N LEU A 56 3.11 10.50 -16.38
CA LEU A 56 3.55 10.05 -17.70
C LEU A 56 2.45 10.13 -18.77
N GLY A 57 1.18 10.06 -18.38
CA GLY A 57 0.02 10.05 -19.28
C GLY A 57 -0.95 11.22 -19.07
N TYR A 58 -0.46 12.36 -18.58
CA TYR A 58 -1.31 13.50 -18.18
C TYR A 58 -2.25 13.99 -19.29
N GLU A 59 -1.77 14.06 -20.53
CA GLU A 59 -2.59 14.51 -21.66
C GLU A 59 -3.79 13.58 -21.90
N ALA A 60 -3.57 12.26 -21.82
CA ALA A 60 -4.64 11.27 -21.98
C ALA A 60 -5.68 11.35 -20.85
N LEU A 61 -5.26 11.68 -19.63
CA LEU A 61 -6.16 11.95 -18.50
C LEU A 61 -6.96 13.23 -18.72
N LEU A 62 -6.31 14.31 -19.17
CA LEU A 62 -6.94 15.60 -19.39
C LEU A 62 -8.01 15.52 -20.48
N GLN A 63 -7.70 14.88 -21.61
CA GLN A 63 -8.64 14.66 -22.72
C GLN A 63 -9.90 13.88 -22.30
N ARG A 64 -9.80 13.04 -21.27
CA ARG A 64 -10.91 12.22 -20.74
C ARG A 64 -11.61 12.84 -19.53
N GLY A 65 -11.15 13.98 -19.03
CA GLY A 65 -11.66 14.58 -17.80
C GLY A 65 -11.26 13.83 -16.52
N LEU A 66 -10.22 13.01 -16.57
CA LEU A 66 -9.77 12.13 -15.47
C LEU A 66 -8.49 12.63 -14.78
N HIS A 67 -8.15 13.91 -14.96
CA HIS A 67 -6.95 14.52 -14.40
C HIS A 67 -7.09 14.89 -12.91
N GLU A 68 -8.32 14.87 -12.38
CA GLU A 68 -8.62 14.98 -10.96
C GLU A 68 -8.78 13.59 -10.35
N PHE A 69 -8.30 13.42 -9.12
CA PHE A 69 -8.31 12.12 -8.45
C PHE A 69 -9.73 11.59 -8.24
N ASP A 70 -10.69 12.44 -7.85
CA ASP A 70 -12.06 12.01 -7.58
C ASP A 70 -12.78 11.54 -8.86
N ALA A 71 -12.57 12.23 -9.98
CA ALA A 71 -13.08 11.82 -11.28
C ALA A 71 -12.46 10.49 -11.73
N TRP A 72 -11.15 10.33 -11.54
CA TRP A 72 -10.44 9.10 -11.84
C TRP A 72 -10.91 7.93 -10.96
N ALA A 73 -11.03 8.16 -9.65
CA ALA A 73 -11.39 7.14 -8.67
C ALA A 73 -12.84 6.69 -8.80
N SER A 74 -13.76 7.57 -9.20
CA SER A 74 -15.14 7.19 -9.53
C SER A 74 -15.25 6.37 -10.83
N THR A 75 -14.26 6.47 -11.73
CA THR A 75 -14.22 5.71 -12.99
C THR A 75 -13.56 4.35 -12.81
N PHE A 76 -12.48 4.26 -12.03
CA PHE A 76 -11.65 3.05 -11.93
C PHE A 76 -11.61 2.40 -10.54
N GLY A 77 -12.17 3.05 -9.52
CA GLY A 77 -12.22 2.53 -8.16
C GLY A 77 -13.64 2.13 -7.76
N ASP A 78 -13.75 1.00 -7.07
CA ASP A 78 -14.97 0.62 -6.35
C ASP A 78 -14.75 0.70 -4.85
N VAL A 79 -15.80 1.09 -4.12
CA VAL A 79 -15.75 1.32 -2.68
C VAL A 79 -16.63 0.31 -1.95
N THR A 80 -16.06 -0.41 -1.00
CA THR A 80 -16.84 -1.27 -0.10
C THR A 80 -16.98 -0.60 1.25
N THR A 81 -18.16 -0.72 1.83
CA THR A 81 -18.40 -0.32 3.22
C THR A 81 -18.49 -1.56 4.07
N GLU A 82 -17.53 -1.71 4.98
CA GLU A 82 -17.45 -2.83 5.91
C GLU A 82 -17.59 -2.34 7.35
N LEU A 83 -18.18 -3.16 8.21
CA LEU A 83 -18.28 -2.86 9.63
C LEU A 83 -16.95 -3.21 10.31
N GLU A 84 -16.26 -2.19 10.81
CA GLU A 84 -15.01 -2.39 11.57
C GLU A 84 -15.25 -2.24 13.06
N LEU A 85 -14.67 -3.15 13.83
CA LEU A 85 -14.62 -3.05 15.28
C LEU A 85 -13.62 -1.94 15.66
N GLN A 86 -14.12 -0.91 16.35
CA GLN A 86 -13.26 0.15 16.88
C GLN A 86 -12.68 -0.26 18.25
N PRO A 87 -11.60 0.40 18.71
CA PRO A 87 -11.04 0.18 20.05
C PRO A 87 -12.05 0.37 21.18
N SER A 88 -13.15 1.10 20.95
CA SER A 88 -14.25 1.29 21.89
C SER A 88 -15.26 0.12 21.91
N CYS A 89 -14.92 -1.03 21.32
CA CYS A 89 -15.80 -2.20 21.11
C CYS A 89 -17.11 -1.92 20.36
N LYS A 90 -17.21 -0.80 19.62
CA LYS A 90 -18.38 -0.44 18.79
C LYS A 90 -18.07 -0.66 17.32
N TYR A 91 -19.01 -1.23 16.58
CA TYR A 91 -18.91 -1.33 15.13
C TYR A 91 -19.15 0.03 14.49
N LYS A 92 -18.27 0.42 13.56
CA LYS A 92 -18.43 1.61 12.72
C LYS A 92 -18.38 1.19 11.26
N PRO A 93 -19.33 1.64 10.42
CA PRO A 93 -19.20 1.48 8.99
C PRO A 93 -17.98 2.28 8.51
N VAL A 94 -17.06 1.59 7.86
CA VAL A 94 -15.85 2.16 7.30
C VAL A 94 -15.86 1.87 5.81
N THR A 95 -15.91 2.93 5.01
CA THR A 95 -15.81 2.84 3.56
C THR A 95 -14.35 2.88 3.15
N ARG A 96 -13.94 1.87 2.37
CA ARG A 96 -12.59 1.72 1.80
C ARG A 96 -12.69 1.55 0.30
N PHE A 97 -11.65 1.95 -0.41
CA PHE A 97 -11.48 1.46 -1.77
C PHE A 97 -11.13 -0.03 -1.73
N ALA A 98 -11.88 -0.83 -2.48
CA ALA A 98 -11.84 -2.28 -2.40
C ALA A 98 -11.11 -2.90 -3.59
N THR A 99 -11.48 -2.49 -4.80
CA THR A 99 -11.03 -3.12 -6.04
C THR A 99 -10.98 -2.09 -7.17
N PHE A 100 -10.25 -2.45 -8.23
CA PHE A 100 -10.31 -1.74 -9.49
C PHE A 100 -11.50 -2.24 -10.32
N VAL A 101 -12.22 -1.31 -10.93
CA VAL A 101 -13.22 -1.56 -11.97
C VAL A 101 -12.73 -1.00 -13.30
N ASN A 102 -13.31 -1.44 -14.41
CA ASN A 102 -12.88 -1.03 -15.76
C ASN A 102 -11.37 -1.30 -15.99
N VAL A 103 -10.92 -2.45 -15.48
CA VAL A 103 -9.51 -2.88 -15.51
C VAL A 103 -8.94 -2.93 -16.93
N PRO A 104 -9.64 -3.44 -17.96
CA PRO A 104 -9.13 -3.44 -19.33
C PRO A 104 -8.79 -2.02 -19.83
N GLU A 105 -9.67 -1.05 -19.61
CA GLU A 105 -9.48 0.35 -20.00
C GLU A 105 -8.33 0.99 -19.22
N LEU A 106 -8.25 0.71 -17.92
CA LEU A 106 -7.17 1.18 -17.08
C LEU A 106 -5.80 0.65 -17.56
N ILE A 107 -5.73 -0.64 -17.90
CA ILE A 107 -4.52 -1.27 -18.45
C ILE A 107 -4.18 -0.67 -19.81
N ALA A 108 -5.16 -0.44 -20.68
CA ALA A 108 -4.93 0.17 -21.99
C ALA A 108 -4.34 1.59 -21.85
N MET A 109 -4.87 2.40 -20.92
CA MET A 109 -4.31 3.72 -20.61
C MET A 109 -2.90 3.62 -20.04
N PHE A 110 -2.65 2.68 -19.14
CA PHE A 110 -1.32 2.47 -18.55
C PHE A 110 -0.28 2.04 -19.61
N ARG A 111 -0.63 1.09 -20.47
CA ARG A 111 0.25 0.57 -21.53
C ARG A 111 0.50 1.57 -22.66
N SER A 112 -0.25 2.68 -22.73
CA SER A 112 0.00 3.74 -23.71
C SER A 112 1.34 4.47 -23.48
N PHE A 113 1.86 4.46 -22.24
CA PHE A 113 3.12 5.12 -21.88
C PHE A 113 4.12 4.19 -21.18
N ALA A 114 3.73 2.95 -20.88
CA ALA A 114 4.55 2.02 -20.12
C ALA A 114 4.85 0.74 -20.91
N ASP A 115 6.14 0.45 -21.07
CA ASP A 115 6.61 -0.84 -21.51
C ASP A 115 6.66 -1.80 -20.32
N VAL A 116 5.90 -2.89 -20.40
CA VAL A 116 5.80 -3.90 -19.35
C VAL A 116 6.42 -5.19 -19.87
N VAL A 117 7.54 -5.58 -19.28
CA VAL A 117 8.25 -6.82 -19.58
C VAL A 117 7.95 -7.83 -18.47
N MET A 118 7.29 -8.93 -18.83
CA MET A 118 6.98 -10.02 -17.91
C MET A 118 8.17 -10.99 -17.79
N PRO A 119 8.26 -11.76 -16.69
CA PRO A 119 9.31 -12.77 -16.54
C PRO A 119 9.35 -13.81 -17.66
N GLN A 120 8.24 -14.04 -18.36
CA GLN A 120 8.17 -14.96 -19.50
C GLN A 120 8.88 -14.36 -20.72
N ASP A 121 8.63 -13.08 -21.01
CA ASP A 121 9.27 -12.33 -22.11
C ASP A 121 10.80 -12.30 -21.93
N LEU A 122 11.29 -12.15 -20.69
CA LEU A 122 12.72 -12.15 -20.39
C LEU A 122 13.40 -13.48 -20.73
N ARG A 123 12.70 -14.61 -20.67
CA ARG A 123 13.32 -15.93 -20.91
C ARG A 123 13.80 -16.10 -22.35
N GLU A 124 13.30 -15.30 -23.29
CA GLU A 124 13.78 -15.27 -24.68
C GLU A 124 15.17 -14.64 -24.78
N TYR A 125 15.51 -13.71 -23.88
CA TYR A 125 16.73 -12.91 -23.92
C TYR A 125 17.77 -13.34 -22.88
N VAL A 126 17.35 -13.93 -21.77
CA VAL A 126 18.24 -14.31 -20.66
C VAL A 126 18.01 -15.75 -20.20
N LYS A 127 19.11 -16.48 -20.01
CA LYS A 127 19.08 -17.81 -19.38
C LYS A 127 18.92 -17.64 -17.88
N VAL A 128 17.72 -17.89 -17.36
CA VAL A 128 17.45 -17.88 -15.92
C VAL A 128 18.05 -19.14 -15.28
N PRO A 129 18.92 -19.04 -14.25
CA PRO A 129 19.46 -20.20 -13.55
C PRO A 129 18.36 -21.03 -12.90
N ALA A 130 18.55 -22.35 -12.88
CA ALA A 130 17.69 -23.23 -12.10
C ALA A 130 17.97 -23.01 -10.60
N LEU A 131 16.92 -23.06 -9.78
CA LEU A 131 17.08 -23.11 -8.33
C LEU A 131 17.79 -24.42 -7.96
N SER A 132 18.80 -24.35 -7.09
CA SER A 132 19.56 -25.54 -6.65
C SER A 132 18.66 -26.61 -6.01
N THR A 133 17.58 -26.20 -5.37
CA THR A 133 16.56 -27.05 -4.75
C THR A 133 15.38 -27.38 -5.67
N GLY A 134 15.42 -26.98 -6.94
CA GLY A 134 14.35 -27.18 -7.93
C GLY A 134 13.09 -26.31 -7.73
N ALA A 135 12.79 -25.92 -6.50
CA ALA A 135 11.65 -25.06 -6.15
C ALA A 135 11.95 -24.17 -4.94
N ARG A 136 11.15 -23.10 -4.79
CA ARG A 136 11.15 -22.23 -3.60
C ARG A 136 10.92 -23.08 -2.35
N GLN A 137 11.82 -22.99 -1.38
CA GLN A 137 11.68 -23.65 -0.09
C GLN A 137 11.00 -22.71 0.89
N ILE A 138 9.84 -23.11 1.41
CA ILE A 138 9.18 -22.41 2.51
C ILE A 138 9.57 -23.14 3.79
N ILE A 139 10.59 -22.62 4.48
CA ILE A 139 11.06 -23.19 5.75
C ILE A 139 10.27 -22.51 6.87
N THR A 140 9.36 -23.24 7.49
CA THR A 140 8.60 -22.78 8.65
C THR A 140 9.30 -23.19 9.94
N ALA A 141 9.72 -22.21 10.74
CA ALA A 141 10.23 -22.46 12.08
C ALA A 141 9.07 -22.61 13.07
N LYS A 142 9.14 -23.59 13.98
CA LYS A 142 8.19 -23.67 15.09
C LYS A 142 8.44 -22.50 16.05
N PRO A 143 7.40 -21.84 16.59
CA PRO A 143 7.57 -20.78 17.57
C PRO A 143 8.28 -21.32 18.81
N SER A 144 9.29 -20.57 19.28
CA SER A 144 10.02 -20.92 20.50
C SER A 144 9.12 -20.83 21.73
N ALA A 145 9.48 -21.53 22.81
CA ALA A 145 8.75 -21.44 24.07
C ALA A 145 8.72 -20.01 24.64
N ALA A 146 9.80 -19.25 24.43
CA ALA A 146 9.88 -17.84 24.82
C ALA A 146 8.91 -16.97 24.02
N PHE A 147 8.80 -17.19 22.71
CA PHE A 147 7.84 -16.47 21.87
C PHE A 147 6.41 -16.77 22.27
N LYS A 148 6.06 -18.04 22.53
CA LYS A 148 4.72 -18.41 23.02
C LYS A 148 4.36 -17.74 24.35
N ARG A 149 5.31 -17.65 25.28
CA ARG A 149 5.10 -16.92 26.54
C ARG A 149 4.86 -15.43 26.29
N TYR A 150 5.61 -14.83 25.37
CA TYR A 150 5.42 -13.42 25.02
C TYR A 150 4.07 -13.18 24.34
N GLN A 151 3.58 -14.09 23.51
CA GLN A 151 2.22 -14.01 22.96
C GLN A 151 1.16 -13.94 24.06
N MET A 152 1.28 -14.74 25.12
CA MET A 152 0.36 -14.65 26.27
C MET A 152 0.40 -13.28 26.97
N VAL A 153 1.56 -12.62 27.02
CA VAL A 153 1.70 -11.26 27.55
C VAL A 153 1.00 -10.25 26.64
N LEU A 154 1.18 -10.36 25.33
CA LEU A 154 0.50 -9.49 24.35
C LEU A 154 -1.03 -9.68 24.42
N ASP A 155 -1.51 -10.91 24.53
CA ASP A 155 -2.94 -11.22 24.67
C ASP A 155 -3.53 -10.58 25.94
N ALA A 156 -2.79 -10.62 27.06
CA ALA A 156 -3.21 -9.97 28.31
C ALA A 156 -3.26 -8.44 28.17
N ARG A 157 -2.28 -7.84 27.47
CA ARG A 157 -2.26 -6.39 27.18
C ARG A 157 -3.46 -5.98 26.33
N ILE A 158 -3.79 -6.76 25.29
CA ILE A 158 -4.97 -6.51 24.44
C ILE A 158 -6.25 -6.51 25.29
N LYS A 159 -6.44 -7.54 26.12
CA LYS A 159 -7.62 -7.63 27.00
C LYS A 159 -7.72 -6.43 27.94
N ALA A 160 -6.62 -6.02 28.57
CA ALA A 160 -6.61 -4.86 29.45
C ALA A 160 -6.96 -3.55 28.72
N ILE A 161 -6.55 -3.42 27.44
CA ILE A 161 -6.91 -2.29 26.59
C ILE A 161 -8.40 -2.32 26.23
N GLU A 162 -8.95 -3.50 25.92
CA GLU A 162 -10.37 -3.70 25.59
C GLU A 162 -11.29 -3.46 26.79
N GLU A 163 -10.86 -3.82 28.00
CA GLU A 163 -11.60 -3.62 29.25
C GLU A 163 -11.53 -2.15 29.75
N ARG A 164 -10.69 -1.30 29.15
CA ARG A 164 -10.52 0.08 29.59
C ARG A 164 -11.70 0.96 29.16
N ASP A 165 -12.51 1.40 30.13
CA ASP A 165 -13.67 2.28 29.92
C ASP A 165 -13.32 3.79 29.86
N ARG A 166 -12.04 4.13 29.63
CA ARG A 166 -11.57 5.52 29.48
C ARG A 166 -10.71 5.70 28.22
N PRO A 167 -10.66 6.91 27.64
CA PRO A 167 -9.72 7.23 26.58
C PRO A 167 -8.27 6.97 26.99
N ALA A 168 -7.42 6.63 26.01
CA ALA A 168 -5.99 6.46 26.22
C ALA A 168 -5.33 7.82 26.53
N GLU A 169 -4.46 7.84 27.53
CA GLU A 169 -3.64 9.00 27.92
C GLU A 169 -2.17 8.77 27.55
N PRO A 170 -1.34 9.84 27.43
CA PRO A 170 0.09 9.68 27.17
C PRO A 170 0.75 8.77 28.21
N GLY A 171 1.37 7.67 27.74
CA GLY A 171 1.99 6.66 28.59
C GLY A 171 1.13 5.40 28.80
N ASP A 172 -0.16 5.46 28.50
CA ASP A 172 -0.98 4.26 28.43
C ASP A 172 -0.54 3.36 27.26
N ASP A 173 -0.69 2.07 27.46
CA ASP A 173 -0.59 1.11 26.38
C ASP A 173 -1.81 1.24 25.43
N ILE A 174 -1.55 1.06 24.13
CA ILE A 174 -2.55 1.17 23.07
C ILE A 174 -2.42 -0.01 22.09
N LEU A 175 -3.47 -0.30 21.33
CA LEU A 175 -3.44 -1.46 20.43
C LEU A 175 -2.28 -1.39 19.41
N LEU A 176 -1.90 -0.18 18.97
CA LEU A 176 -0.81 0.01 18.01
C LEU A 176 0.58 -0.34 18.60
N SER A 177 0.83 -0.04 19.89
CA SER A 177 2.08 -0.42 20.54
C SER A 177 2.17 -1.94 20.67
N VAL A 178 1.09 -2.61 21.09
CA VAL A 178 1.06 -4.08 21.18
C VAL A 178 1.30 -4.75 19.82
N ILE A 179 0.69 -4.23 18.74
CA ILE A 179 0.92 -4.75 17.37
C ILE A 179 2.38 -4.55 16.95
N THR A 180 2.98 -3.41 17.28
CA THR A 180 4.37 -3.11 16.97
C THR A 180 5.31 -4.07 17.69
N ASP A 181 5.08 -4.29 18.99
CA ASP A 181 5.84 -5.24 19.81
C ASP A 181 5.70 -6.68 19.30
N GLY A 182 4.50 -7.09 18.91
CA GLY A 182 4.25 -8.39 18.29
C GLY A 182 5.01 -8.59 16.97
N ARG A 183 5.08 -7.55 16.12
CA ARG A 183 5.88 -7.58 14.88
C ARG A 183 7.37 -7.71 15.18
N HIS A 184 7.88 -6.95 16.15
CA HIS A 184 9.28 -7.05 16.55
C HIS A 184 9.61 -8.46 17.07
N ALA A 185 8.81 -8.98 17.99
CA ALA A 185 8.99 -10.31 18.55
C ALA A 185 8.90 -11.45 17.51
N ALA A 186 8.11 -11.28 16.45
CA ALA A 186 7.99 -12.25 15.37
C ALA A 186 9.24 -12.29 14.46
N ILE A 187 9.96 -11.17 14.37
CA ILE A 187 11.22 -11.08 13.61
C ILE A 187 12.39 -11.55 14.48
N ASP A 188 12.50 -11.01 15.69
CA ASP A 188 13.57 -11.32 16.63
C ASP A 188 13.09 -11.03 18.07
N LEU A 189 13.01 -12.07 18.88
CA LEU A 189 12.65 -11.93 20.29
C LEU A 189 13.89 -11.53 21.10
N ARG A 190 14.27 -10.25 21.01
CA ARG A 190 15.22 -9.67 21.97
C ARG A 190 14.45 -9.23 23.21
N PRO A 191 14.66 -9.85 24.38
CA PRO A 191 14.05 -9.35 25.60
C PRO A 191 14.53 -7.90 25.81
N PRO A 192 13.63 -6.95 26.12
CA PRO A 192 14.07 -5.65 26.61
C PRO A 192 14.89 -5.93 27.86
N THR A 193 16.15 -5.47 27.87
CA THR A 193 16.95 -5.46 29.09
C THR A 193 16.18 -4.67 30.13
N SER A 194 15.91 -5.34 31.24
CA SER A 194 15.33 -4.79 32.48
C SER A 194 15.95 -3.47 32.90
#